data_AF-A0A2P8G525-F1
#
_entry.id   AF-A0A2P8G525-F1
#
_cell.length_a   1.000
_cell.length_b   1.000
_cell.length_c   1.000
_cell.angle_alpha   90.00
_cell.angle_beta   90.00
_cell.angle_gamma   90.00
#
_symmetry.space_group_name_H-M   'P 1'
#
loop_
_entity.id
_entity.type
_entity.pdbx_description
1 polymer ?
#
loop_
_entity_poly.entity_id
_entity_poly.type
_entity_poly.pdbx_seq_one_letter_code
_entity_poly.pdbx_strand_id
1 'polypeptide(L)'
;MPVMYDTRSLYPELADMEDMYEETEHLKKGLKSRSVDPVHSMNAYVFKQHDTPEMEAVNAKRGKPEEWMVLLRVSSDHKTGFQFWDAGEIYFVIHKSDLEKKNFSNVYCGLESS
;
A
#
# COMPACT_ATOMS: atom_id res chain seq x y z
N MET A 1 5.44 -34.92 -23.56
CA MET A 1 6.21 -34.21 -22.51
C MET A 1 6.00 -32.73 -22.75
N PRO A 2 5.33 -31.97 -21.86
CA PRO A 2 5.27 -30.52 -22.01
C PRO A 2 6.68 -29.97 -21.81
N VAL A 3 7.13 -29.12 -22.72
CA VAL A 3 8.38 -28.36 -22.55
C VAL A 3 8.08 -27.32 -21.48
N MET A 4 8.62 -27.53 -20.27
CA MET A 4 8.61 -26.51 -19.22
C MET A 4 9.50 -25.38 -19.72
N TYR A 5 8.89 -24.33 -20.24
CA TYR A 5 9.63 -23.13 -20.58
C TYR A 5 10.13 -22.49 -19.28
N ASP A 6 11.41 -22.15 -19.25
CA ASP A 6 11.99 -21.37 -18.15
C ASP A 6 11.38 -19.96 -18.18
N THR A 7 10.45 -19.71 -17.27
CA THR A 7 9.69 -18.46 -17.18
C THR A 7 10.60 -17.25 -16.96
N ARG A 8 11.79 -17.45 -16.35
CA ARG A 8 12.78 -16.39 -16.13
C ARG A 8 13.52 -15.98 -17.41
N SER A 9 13.59 -16.86 -18.41
CA SER A 9 14.24 -16.54 -19.68
C SER A 9 13.31 -15.81 -20.65
N LEU A 10 12.00 -16.05 -20.54
CA LEU A 10 10.98 -15.44 -21.40
C LEU A 10 10.57 -14.04 -20.95
N TYR A 11 10.59 -13.78 -19.64
CA TYR A 11 10.10 -12.54 -19.05
C TYR A 11 11.09 -12.05 -17.97
N PRO A 12 12.23 -11.48 -18.38
CA PRO A 12 13.24 -10.99 -17.45
C PRO A 12 12.72 -9.93 -16.46
N GLU A 13 11.68 -9.18 -16.82
CA GLU A 13 11.00 -8.23 -15.95
C GLU A 13 10.32 -8.88 -14.72
N LEU A 14 9.97 -10.17 -14.79
CA LEU A 14 9.44 -10.90 -13.65
C LEU A 14 10.52 -11.20 -12.63
N ALA A 15 11.77 -11.39 -13.07
CA ALA A 15 12.90 -11.59 -12.17
C ALA A 15 13.19 -10.30 -11.38
N ASP A 16 13.19 -9.14 -12.05
CA ASP A 16 13.34 -7.84 -11.39
C ASP A 16 12.23 -7.59 -10.36
N MET A 17 11.00 -8.04 -10.65
CA MET A 17 9.85 -7.94 -9.73
C MET A 17 9.96 -8.92 -8.55
N GLU A 18 10.42 -10.15 -8.78
CA GLU A 18 10.73 -11.14 -7.73
C GLU A 18 11.80 -10.60 -6.78
N ASP A 19 12.89 -10.04 -7.31
CA ASP A 19 13.99 -9.49 -6.52
C ASP A 19 13.51 -8.31 -5.66
N MET A 20 12.72 -7.39 -6.24
CA MET A 20 12.12 -6.28 -5.49
C MET A 20 11.16 -6.79 -4.40
N TYR A 21 10.37 -7.82 -4.68
CA TYR A 21 9.49 -8.44 -3.69
C TYR A 21 10.30 -9.02 -2.52
N GLU A 22 11.35 -9.78 -2.81
CA GLU A 22 12.24 -10.34 -1.79
C GLU A 22 12.86 -9.25 -0.91
N GLU A 23 13.36 -8.15 -1.49
CA GLU A 23 13.88 -7.01 -0.74
C GLU A 23 12.82 -6.42 0.20
N THR A 24 11.57 -6.25 -0.28
CA THR A 24 10.49 -5.71 0.55
C THR A 24 10.13 -6.63 1.71
N GLU A 25 10.13 -7.95 1.50
CA GLU A 25 9.87 -8.95 2.55
C GLU A 25 11.01 -8.99 3.57
N HIS A 26 12.26 -8.87 3.13
CA HIS A 26 13.41 -8.75 4.01
C HIS A 26 13.34 -7.49 4.89
N LEU A 27 12.97 -6.35 4.31
CA LEU A 27 12.76 -5.10 5.05
C LEU A 27 11.61 -5.25 6.06
N LYS A 28 10.46 -5.79 5.65
CA LYS A 28 9.33 -6.07 6.55
C LYS A 28 9.75 -6.98 7.70
N LYS A 29 10.51 -8.03 7.44
CA LYS A 29 11.01 -8.97 8.45
C LYS A 29 11.98 -8.29 9.42
N GLY A 30 12.85 -7.41 8.94
CA GLY A 30 13.74 -6.60 9.78
C GLY A 30 12.99 -5.60 10.67
N LEU A 31 11.93 -4.99 10.14
CA LEU A 31 11.04 -4.06 10.87
C LEU A 31 10.19 -4.78 11.93
N LYS A 32 9.85 -6.07 11.72
CA LYS A 32 9.15 -6.92 12.70
C LYS A 32 9.93 -7.21 13.98
N SER A 33 11.19 -6.77 14.09
CA SER A 33 12.02 -6.91 15.31
C SER A 33 11.46 -6.19 16.55
N ARG A 34 10.36 -5.42 16.43
CA ARG A 34 9.68 -4.75 17.54
C ARG A 34 8.26 -5.27 17.79
N SER A 35 8.11 -6.55 18.16
CA SER A 35 7.02 -7.20 18.93
C SER A 35 5.53 -6.79 18.75
N VAL A 36 5.17 -5.98 17.77
CA VAL A 36 3.85 -5.41 17.57
C VAL A 36 3.62 -5.37 16.07
N ASP A 37 2.63 -6.14 15.59
CA ASP A 37 2.07 -5.94 14.27
C ASP A 37 1.12 -4.73 14.36
N PRO A 38 1.45 -3.57 13.77
CA PRO A 38 0.63 -2.38 13.90
C PRO A 38 -0.67 -2.53 13.11
N VAL A 39 -1.80 -2.60 13.82
CA VAL A 39 -3.14 -2.69 13.22
C VAL A 39 -3.51 -1.40 12.47
N HIS A 40 -2.99 -0.27 12.93
CA HIS A 40 -3.12 1.04 12.31
C HIS A 40 -1.74 1.67 12.12
N SER A 41 -1.54 2.45 11.06
CA SER A 41 -0.22 2.97 10.72
C SER A 41 -0.29 4.32 9.98
N MET A 42 0.74 5.14 10.15
CA MET A 42 0.92 6.43 9.45
C MET A 42 2.11 6.35 8.51
N ASN A 43 2.06 7.06 7.38
CA ASN A 43 3.09 6.99 6.34
C ASN A 43 3.43 5.53 5.99
N ALA A 44 2.39 4.74 5.73
CA ALA A 44 2.50 3.31 5.59
C ALA A 44 2.23 2.87 4.17
N TYR A 45 2.95 1.86 3.71
CA TYR A 45 2.61 1.19 2.47
C TYR A 45 1.36 0.34 2.67
N VAL A 46 0.33 0.55 1.84
CA VAL A 46 -0.87 -0.28 1.82
C VAL A 46 -0.76 -1.20 0.61
N PHE A 47 -0.72 -2.50 0.86
CA PHE A 47 -0.71 -3.49 -0.21
C PHE A 47 -2.15 -3.79 -0.63
N LYS A 48 -2.43 -3.67 -1.92
CA LYS A 48 -3.73 -3.94 -2.53
C LYS A 48 -3.51 -4.90 -3.71
N GLN A 49 -4.49 -5.78 -3.97
CA GLN A 49 -4.35 -6.83 -5.00
C GLN A 49 -4.48 -6.31 -6.44
N HIS A 50 -5.21 -5.22 -6.65
CA HIS A 50 -5.56 -4.75 -8.00
C HIS A 50 -5.07 -3.33 -8.35
N ASP A 51 -4.97 -2.41 -7.38
CA ASP A 51 -4.58 -1.01 -7.60
C ASP A 51 -3.86 -0.45 -6.36
N THR A 52 -2.98 0.55 -6.49
CA THR A 52 -2.39 1.20 -5.30
C THR A 52 -3.24 2.39 -4.80
N PRO A 53 -3.25 2.70 -3.49
CA PRO A 53 -3.94 3.89 -2.98
C PRO A 53 -3.52 5.19 -3.68
N GLU A 54 -2.24 5.30 -4.06
CA GLU A 54 -1.70 6.44 -4.79
C GLU A 54 -2.30 6.54 -6.19
N MET A 55 -2.49 5.42 -6.89
CA MET A 55 -3.13 5.40 -8.21
C MET A 55 -4.60 5.79 -8.14
N GLU A 56 -5.33 5.36 -7.10
CA GLU A 56 -6.69 5.81 -6.87
C GLU A 56 -6.78 7.31 -6.59
N ALA A 57 -5.85 7.82 -5.77
CA ALA A 57 -5.75 9.26 -5.51
C ALA A 57 -5.45 10.04 -6.80
N VAL A 58 -4.56 9.55 -7.67
CA VAL A 58 -4.30 10.12 -8.99
C VAL A 58 -5.54 10.07 -9.88
N ASN A 59 -6.28 8.95 -9.90
CA ASN A 59 -7.50 8.84 -10.70
C ASN A 59 -8.57 9.85 -10.23
N ALA A 60 -8.69 10.08 -8.92
CA ALA A 60 -9.68 11.00 -8.36
C ALA A 60 -9.26 12.47 -8.40
N LYS A 61 -7.97 12.77 -8.17
CA LYS A 61 -7.45 14.13 -7.93
C LYS A 61 -6.42 14.60 -8.96
N ARG A 62 -6.02 13.74 -9.90
CA ARG A 62 -4.96 13.95 -10.91
C ARG A 62 -3.57 14.10 -10.28
N GLY A 63 -2.55 14.35 -11.10
CA GLY A 63 -1.14 14.45 -10.68
C GLY A 63 -0.36 13.19 -11.01
N LYS A 64 0.84 13.05 -10.45
CA LYS A 64 1.69 11.87 -10.64
C LYS A 64 1.63 10.94 -9.43
N PRO A 65 1.60 9.61 -9.59
CA PRO A 65 1.56 8.67 -8.47
C PRO A 65 2.67 8.91 -7.44
N GLU A 66 3.89 9.26 -7.89
CA GLU A 66 5.02 9.53 -6.99
C GLU A 66 4.83 10.76 -6.09
N GLU A 67 3.89 11.64 -6.39
CA GLU A 67 3.60 12.85 -5.62
C GLU A 67 2.56 12.60 -4.52
N TRP A 68 1.89 11.45 -4.55
CA TRP A 68 0.93 11.03 -3.54
C TRP A 68 1.59 10.08 -2.55
N MET A 69 1.08 10.06 -1.32
CA MET A 69 1.50 9.13 -0.28
C MET A 69 0.36 8.82 0.68
N VAL A 70 0.30 7.59 1.19
CA VAL A 70 -0.62 7.22 2.26
C VAL A 70 -0.23 7.96 3.54
N LEU A 71 -1.12 8.81 4.02
CA LEU A 71 -0.97 9.52 5.28
C LEU A 71 -1.29 8.63 6.47
N LEU A 72 -2.42 7.93 6.41
CA LEU A 72 -2.97 7.13 7.50
C LEU A 72 -3.71 5.91 6.95
N ARG A 73 -3.47 4.76 7.57
CA ARG A 73 -4.19 3.50 7.35
C ARG A 73 -4.82 3.06 8.68
N VAL A 74 -6.11 2.78 8.65
CA VAL A 74 -6.89 2.29 9.78
C VAL A 74 -7.58 0.99 9.37
N SER A 75 -7.05 -0.13 9.85
CA SER A 75 -7.72 -1.43 9.67
C SER A 75 -8.84 -1.63 10.68
N SER A 76 -9.72 -2.59 10.42
CA SER A 76 -10.66 -3.07 11.44
C SER A 76 -9.90 -3.60 12.67
N ASP A 77 -10.30 -3.17 13.86
CA ASP A 77 -9.68 -3.53 15.14
C ASP A 77 -10.75 -3.69 16.23
N HIS A 78 -10.90 -4.91 16.75
CA HIS A 78 -11.83 -5.21 17.82
C HIS A 78 -11.49 -4.52 19.15
N LYS A 79 -10.23 -4.12 19.38
CA LYS A 79 -9.82 -3.45 20.63
C LYS A 79 -10.32 -2.01 20.69
N THR A 80 -10.41 -1.34 19.55
CA THR A 80 -10.92 0.03 19.41
C THR A 80 -12.39 0.07 18.98
N GLY A 81 -12.92 -1.05 18.48
CA GLY A 81 -14.28 -1.17 17.94
C GLY A 81 -14.39 -0.71 16.49
N PHE A 82 -13.28 -0.47 15.80
CA PHE A 82 -13.29 -0.14 14.38
C PHE A 82 -13.66 -1.37 13.56
N GLN A 83 -14.74 -1.25 12.78
CA GLN A 83 -15.18 -2.28 11.86
C GLN A 83 -15.54 -1.63 10.54
N PHE A 84 -14.74 -1.93 9.52
CA PHE A 84 -14.96 -1.47 8.16
C PHE A 84 -15.40 -2.66 7.34
N TRP A 85 -16.71 -2.78 7.10
CA TRP A 85 -17.30 -3.89 6.34
C TRP A 85 -16.88 -5.27 6.87
N ASP A 86 -16.40 -6.17 6.01
CA ASP A 86 -15.94 -7.52 6.36
C ASP A 86 -14.42 -7.52 6.62
N ALA A 87 -14.03 -6.95 7.77
CA ALA A 87 -12.63 -6.81 8.19
C ALA A 87 -11.73 -6.00 7.24
N GLY A 88 -12.31 -5.02 6.55
CA GLY A 88 -11.61 -4.10 5.67
C GLY A 88 -10.78 -3.03 6.39
N GLU A 89 -10.25 -2.11 5.60
CA GLU A 89 -9.38 -1.01 6.01
C GLU A 89 -9.75 0.30 5.29
N ILE A 90 -9.62 1.41 6.01
CA ILE A 90 -9.71 2.76 5.46
C ILE A 90 -8.30 3.33 5.34
N TYR A 91 -8.04 4.03 4.24
CA TYR A 91 -6.78 4.74 4.05
C TYR A 91 -7.03 6.16 3.53
N PHE A 92 -6.11 7.04 3.93
CA PHE A 92 -6.10 8.44 3.56
C PHE A 92 -4.81 8.72 2.79
N VAL A 93 -4.93 9.32 1.61
CA VAL A 93 -3.80 9.63 0.73
C VAL A 93 -3.71 11.14 0.55
N ILE A 94 -2.52 11.70 0.69
CA ILE A 94 -2.27 13.14 0.58
C ILE A 94 -1.17 13.40 -0.45
N HIS A 95 -1.30 14.52 -1.15
CA HIS A 95 -0.24 15.02 -2.02
C HIS A 95 0.91 15.58 -1.17
N LYS A 96 2.17 15.27 -1.50
CA LYS A 96 3.35 15.68 -0.73
C LYS A 96 3.42 17.21 -0.53
N SER A 97 3.13 17.99 -1.57
CA SER A 97 3.13 19.46 -1.48
C SER A 97 2.00 20.03 -0.61
N ASP A 98 0.87 19.31 -0.48
CA ASP A 98 -0.23 19.69 0.40
C ASP A 98 0.14 19.39 1.86
N LEU A 99 0.85 18.27 2.10
CA LEU A 99 1.39 17.94 3.42
C LEU A 99 2.41 18.99 3.89
N GLU A 100 3.31 19.46 3.02
CA GLU A 100 4.26 20.54 3.33
C GLU A 100 3.55 21.85 3.74
N LYS A 101 2.45 22.17 3.07
CA LYS A 101 1.61 23.34 3.37
C LYS A 101 0.69 23.11 4.58
N LYS A 102 0.69 21.90 5.17
CA LYS A 102 -0.27 21.46 6.20
C LYS A 102 -1.72 21.62 5.75
N ASN A 103 -1.96 21.52 4.45
CA ASN A 103 -3.27 21.63 3.86
C ASN A 103 -3.88 20.25 3.67
N PHE A 104 -4.87 19.90 4.48
CA PHE A 104 -5.55 18.60 4.40
C PHE A 104 -6.87 18.66 3.61
N SER A 105 -7.17 19.78 2.94
CA SER A 105 -8.44 19.96 2.22
C SER A 105 -8.59 19.05 1.00
N ASN A 106 -7.49 18.49 0.49
CA ASN A 106 -7.45 17.69 -0.74
C ASN A 106 -7.07 16.22 -0.52
N VAL A 107 -7.20 15.73 0.71
CA VAL A 107 -6.95 14.32 1.02
C VAL A 107 -7.94 13.43 0.27
N TYR A 108 -7.43 12.37 -0.34
CA TYR A 108 -8.22 11.28 -0.87
C TYR A 108 -8.50 10.26 0.23
N CYS A 109 -9.73 9.75 0.27
CA CYS A 109 -10.14 8.71 1.22
C CYS A 109 -10.63 7.50 0.41
N GLY A 110 -10.04 6.35 0.68
CA GLY A 110 -10.41 5.08 0.08
C GLY A 110 -10.71 4.03 1.15
N LEU A 111 -11.45 3.01 0.76
CA LEU A 111 -11.80 1.89 1.60
C LEU A 111 -11.58 0.61 0.80
N GLU A 112 -10.82 -0.32 1.38
CA GLU A 112 -10.65 -1.68 0.88
C GLU A 112 -11.41 -2.62 1.82
N SER A 113 -12.20 -3.54 1.27
CA SER A 113 -12.79 -4.67 2.00
C SER A 113 -12.61 -5.92 1.17
N SER A 114 -12.38 -7.05 1.84
CA SER A 114 -12.52 -8.37 1.21
C SER A 114 -13.98 -8.72 0.96
#